data_AF-E4UZE8-F1
#
_entry.id   AF-E4UZE8-F1
#
_cell.length_a   1.000
_cell.length_b   1.000
_cell.length_c   1.000
_cell.angle_alpha   90.00
_cell.angle_beta   90.00
_cell.angle_gamma   90.00
#
_symmetry.space_group_name_H-M   'P 1'
#
loop_
_entity.id
_entity.type
_entity.pdbx_description
1 polymer ?
#
loop_
_entity_poly.entity_id
_entity_poly.type
_entity_poly.pdbx_seq_one_letter_code
_entity_poly.pdbx_strand_id
1 'polypeptide(L)'
;MFDLPPGVDPSKAAPTSKKRKIPRSGRPAALKALLGLAFIGAFVVFAPMYTTNLLLGKEFAAYGFFRKIWVMYVFGFAARLKYYGVWSLAEGACILSGMGYNGVDRNTGQVFWNKLENVNPWGLETAQNPHAFLANWNKNTNHWLRNYIYLRVTPKGKKPGFRASLATFATSAIWHGFYPGYYLTFILGSFVQTSAKHFRRHVRPFFLTPDGTAPTGFKIYYDIVSWVATQLTMSFTIAPFILLDFADCTILWGRLYFYIIIGIVATLTFFNSPAKAQLTRRLNKRNKVATGKAGRCNLATSPNKTSRLNEAAAAKAREKAQADARGGAGWSNTVYRATSWSAQ
;
A
#
# COMPACT_ATOMS: atom_id res chain seq x y z
N MET A 1 8.20 17.94 21.86
CA MET A 1 8.34 17.42 20.46
C MET A 1 9.64 16.66 20.23
N PHE A 2 10.69 16.93 21.01
CA PHE A 2 11.97 16.21 20.90
C PHE A 2 12.33 15.46 22.19
N ASP A 3 11.44 15.49 23.18
CA ASP A 3 11.58 14.80 24.44
C ASP A 3 11.51 13.28 24.21
N LEU A 4 12.32 12.53 24.94
CA LEU A 4 12.31 11.08 24.85
C LEU A 4 10.95 10.54 25.31
N PRO A 5 10.44 9.47 24.66
CA PRO A 5 9.26 8.79 25.16
C PRO A 5 9.45 8.36 26.63
N PRO A 6 8.40 8.43 27.48
CA PRO A 6 8.49 7.95 28.86
C PRO A 6 9.00 6.50 28.93
N GLY A 7 10.03 6.25 29.75
CA GLY A 7 10.64 4.94 29.93
C GLY A 7 11.83 4.62 29.01
N VAL A 8 12.27 5.56 28.16
CA VAL A 8 13.53 5.42 27.41
C VAL A 8 14.69 5.90 28.27
N ASP A 9 15.70 5.05 28.45
CA ASP A 9 16.92 5.38 29.16
C ASP A 9 17.58 6.65 28.55
N PRO A 10 17.84 7.70 29.34
CA PRO A 10 18.53 8.90 28.88
C PRO A 10 19.89 8.63 28.21
N SER A 11 20.57 7.52 28.56
CA SER A 11 21.82 7.11 27.93
C SER A 11 21.66 6.72 26.46
N LYS A 12 20.45 6.33 26.05
CA LYS A 12 20.08 5.98 24.67
C LYS A 12 19.61 7.17 23.85
N ALA A 13 19.65 8.39 24.42
CA ALA A 13 19.35 9.61 23.69
C ALA A 13 20.32 9.81 22.54
N ALA A 14 19.82 10.14 21.36
CA ALA A 14 20.68 10.40 20.23
C ALA A 14 21.54 11.66 20.48
N PRO A 15 22.84 11.61 20.18
CA PRO A 15 23.75 12.70 20.50
C PRO A 15 23.33 13.99 19.79
N THR A 16 23.09 15.03 20.60
CA THR A 16 22.80 16.38 20.13
C THR A 16 24.07 17.24 20.21
N SER A 17 24.09 18.38 19.50
CA SER A 17 25.22 19.31 19.53
C SER A 17 24.84 20.59 20.26
N LYS A 18 25.60 20.96 21.29
CA LYS A 18 25.47 22.24 22.03
C LYS A 18 24.01 22.51 22.43
N LYS A 19 23.39 23.57 21.88
CA LYS A 19 22.03 24.03 22.17
C LYS A 19 20.92 23.32 21.36
N ARG A 20 21.24 22.38 20.47
CA ARG A 20 20.23 21.72 19.61
C ARG A 20 19.44 20.68 20.42
N LYS A 21 18.11 20.78 20.39
CA LYS A 21 17.20 19.73 20.88
C LYS A 21 17.00 18.58 19.88
N ILE A 22 17.44 18.76 18.63
CA ILE A 22 17.24 17.82 17.53
C ILE A 22 18.54 17.00 17.33
N PRO A 23 18.47 15.67 17.19
CA PRO A 23 19.62 14.83 16.88
C PRO A 23 20.31 15.24 15.57
N ARG A 24 21.58 14.84 15.40
CA ARG A 24 22.33 15.14 14.16
C ARG A 24 21.62 14.55 12.92
N SER A 25 21.15 15.44 12.04
CA SER A 25 20.37 15.09 10.84
C SER A 25 21.18 15.12 9.53
N GLY A 26 22.43 15.60 9.57
CA GLY A 26 23.24 15.81 8.36
C GLY A 26 23.48 14.52 7.56
N ARG A 27 23.88 13.42 8.22
CA ARG A 27 24.08 12.11 7.57
C ARG A 27 22.80 11.55 6.93
N PRO A 28 21.66 11.42 7.64
CA PRO A 28 20.43 10.91 7.02
C PRO A 28 19.90 11.82 5.91
N ALA A 29 20.04 13.15 6.04
CA ALA A 29 19.70 14.09 4.98
C ALA A 29 20.57 13.86 3.73
N ALA A 30 21.90 13.76 3.90
CA ALA A 30 22.83 13.51 2.81
C ALA A 30 22.57 12.17 2.12
N LEU A 31 22.24 11.11 2.86
CA LEU A 31 21.87 9.82 2.28
C LEU A 31 20.60 9.90 1.42
N LYS A 32 19.56 10.62 1.89
CA LYS A 32 18.35 10.85 1.09
C LYS A 32 18.63 11.70 -0.14
N ALA A 33 19.52 12.68 -0.04
CA ALA A 33 19.95 13.49 -1.18
C ALA A 33 20.70 12.66 -2.23
N LEU A 34 21.68 11.83 -1.81
CA LEU A 34 22.41 10.92 -2.70
C LEU A 34 21.48 9.93 -3.38
N LEU A 35 20.57 9.31 -2.62
CA LEU A 35 19.55 8.41 -3.18
C LEU A 35 18.64 9.13 -4.19
N GLY A 36 18.23 10.35 -3.87
CA GLY A 36 17.43 11.18 -4.76
C GLY A 36 18.16 11.49 -6.08
N LEU A 37 19.42 11.90 -6.01
CA LEU A 37 20.26 12.15 -7.19
C LEU A 37 20.47 10.88 -8.02
N ALA A 38 20.69 9.72 -7.37
CA ALA A 38 20.81 8.44 -8.07
C ALA A 38 19.54 8.09 -8.85
N PHE A 39 18.35 8.30 -8.27
CA PHE A 39 17.09 8.10 -8.98
C PHE A 39 16.86 9.10 -10.12
N ILE A 40 17.27 10.36 -9.96
CA ILE A 40 17.22 11.33 -11.06
C ILE A 40 18.17 10.94 -12.20
N GLY A 41 19.40 10.51 -11.88
CA GLY A 41 20.34 10.00 -12.87
C GLY A 41 19.77 8.79 -13.62
N ALA A 42 19.18 7.83 -12.90
CA ALA A 42 18.47 6.72 -13.52
C ALA A 42 17.28 7.19 -14.39
N PHE A 43 16.51 8.18 -13.95
CA PHE A 43 15.42 8.74 -14.76
C PHE A 43 15.92 9.32 -16.08
N VAL A 44 17.02 10.08 -16.07
CA VAL A 44 17.62 10.67 -17.28
C VAL A 44 18.06 9.59 -18.28
N VAL A 45 18.53 8.44 -17.80
CA VAL A 45 18.90 7.31 -18.65
C VAL A 45 17.68 6.56 -19.18
N PHE A 46 16.71 6.22 -18.31
CA PHE A 46 15.60 5.34 -18.66
C PHE A 46 14.44 6.04 -19.38
N ALA A 47 14.14 7.31 -19.07
CA ALA A 47 12.97 8.01 -19.63
C ALA A 47 13.01 8.17 -21.16
N PRO A 48 14.15 8.46 -21.80
CA PRO A 48 14.24 8.52 -23.26
C PRO A 48 14.09 7.17 -23.95
N MET A 49 14.43 6.06 -23.25
CA MET A 49 14.31 4.70 -23.81
C MET A 49 12.87 4.17 -23.76
N TYR A 50 12.12 4.54 -22.72
CA TYR A 50 10.75 4.05 -22.48
C TYR A 50 9.76 5.21 -22.56
N THR A 51 9.44 5.61 -23.78
CA THR A 51 8.53 6.73 -24.06
C THR A 51 7.09 6.27 -24.29
N THR A 52 6.15 7.20 -24.18
CA THR A 52 4.76 6.97 -24.62
C THR A 52 4.69 6.66 -26.11
N ASN A 53 5.55 7.29 -26.92
CA ASN A 53 5.66 7.03 -28.35
C ASN A 53 6.07 5.58 -28.65
N LEU A 54 6.96 4.98 -27.87
CA LEU A 54 7.30 3.56 -28.00
C LEU A 54 6.04 2.69 -27.79
N LEU A 55 5.31 2.93 -26.69
CA LEU A 55 4.12 2.15 -26.34
C LEU A 55 2.98 2.28 -27.37
N LEU A 56 2.90 3.42 -28.05
CA LEU A 56 1.91 3.74 -29.09
C LEU A 56 2.42 3.47 -30.51
N GLY A 57 3.70 3.18 -30.69
CA GLY A 57 4.33 2.91 -31.98
C GLY A 57 4.01 1.53 -32.55
N LYS A 58 4.22 1.35 -33.86
CA LYS A 58 4.03 0.06 -34.56
C LYS A 58 4.99 -1.02 -34.05
N GLU A 59 6.18 -0.62 -33.62
CA GLU A 59 7.20 -1.53 -33.06
C GLU A 59 6.67 -2.29 -31.84
N PHE A 60 6.14 -1.57 -30.85
CA PHE A 60 5.55 -2.21 -29.66
C PHE A 60 4.35 -3.09 -30.00
N ALA A 61 3.55 -2.71 -31.02
CA ALA A 61 2.43 -3.54 -31.47
C ALA A 61 2.90 -4.91 -32.00
N ALA A 62 4.06 -4.97 -32.67
CA ALA A 62 4.66 -6.18 -33.22
C ALA A 62 5.36 -7.06 -32.17
N TYR A 63 5.64 -6.55 -30.97
CA TYR A 63 6.27 -7.35 -29.91
C TYR A 63 5.39 -8.53 -29.45
N GLY A 64 6.06 -9.64 -29.12
CA GLY A 64 5.41 -10.76 -28.42
C GLY A 64 4.85 -10.35 -27.07
N PHE A 65 3.83 -11.07 -26.58
CA PHE A 65 3.07 -10.70 -25.39
C PHE A 65 3.94 -10.48 -24.13
N PHE A 66 4.87 -11.39 -23.85
CA PHE A 66 5.76 -11.25 -22.69
C PHE A 66 6.71 -10.05 -22.80
N ARG A 67 7.19 -9.74 -24.02
CA ARG A 67 8.01 -8.54 -24.26
C ARG A 67 7.18 -7.27 -24.04
N LYS A 68 5.91 -7.24 -24.48
CA LYS A 68 5.00 -6.12 -24.22
C LYS A 68 4.80 -5.90 -22.71
N ILE A 69 4.61 -6.98 -21.94
CA ILE A 69 4.50 -6.91 -20.47
C ILE A 69 5.77 -6.36 -19.84
N TRP A 70 6.94 -6.87 -20.25
CA TRP A 70 8.22 -6.39 -19.74
C TRP A 70 8.42 -4.90 -20.01
N VAL A 71 8.23 -4.46 -21.26
CA VAL A 71 8.36 -3.05 -21.65
C VAL A 71 7.36 -2.17 -20.89
N MET A 72 6.13 -2.63 -20.69
CA MET A 72 5.12 -1.94 -19.87
C MET A 72 5.58 -1.76 -18.42
N TYR A 73 6.17 -2.81 -17.84
CA TYR A 73 6.70 -2.76 -16.49
C TYR A 73 7.85 -1.74 -16.37
N VAL A 74 8.83 -1.79 -17.28
CA VAL A 74 9.97 -0.89 -17.25
C VAL A 74 9.57 0.55 -17.57
N PHE A 75 8.60 0.77 -18.47
CA PHE A 75 8.00 2.09 -18.69
C PHE A 75 7.41 2.67 -17.40
N GLY A 76 6.59 1.89 -16.69
CA GLY A 76 6.02 2.31 -15.42
C GLY A 76 7.10 2.59 -14.36
N PHE A 77 8.15 1.77 -14.29
CA PHE A 77 9.29 1.99 -13.41
C PHE A 77 10.04 3.28 -13.75
N ALA A 78 10.38 3.49 -15.03
CA ALA A 78 11.05 4.69 -15.52
C ALA A 78 10.25 5.96 -15.16
N ALA A 79 8.92 5.92 -15.35
CA ALA A 79 8.03 7.02 -14.97
C ALA A 79 8.02 7.30 -13.45
N ARG A 80 8.25 6.30 -12.60
CA ARG A 80 8.32 6.47 -11.13
C ARG A 80 9.65 7.07 -10.67
N LEU A 81 10.75 6.85 -11.38
CA LEU A 81 12.09 7.30 -10.98
C LEU A 81 12.17 8.81 -10.70
N LYS A 82 11.53 9.66 -11.53
CA LYS A 82 11.48 11.12 -11.28
C LYS A 82 10.84 11.47 -9.93
N TYR A 83 9.80 10.74 -9.54
CA TYR A 83 9.13 10.94 -8.26
C TYR A 83 9.95 10.39 -7.10
N TYR A 84 10.60 9.25 -7.27
CA TYR A 84 11.56 8.74 -6.26
C TYR A 84 12.69 9.74 -6.01
N GLY A 85 13.22 10.33 -7.08
CA GLY A 85 14.25 11.36 -6.99
C GLY A 85 13.79 12.61 -6.26
N VAL A 86 12.78 13.30 -6.81
CA VAL A 86 12.27 14.56 -6.25
C VAL A 86 11.77 14.41 -4.81
N TRP A 87 11.01 13.35 -4.51
CA TRP A 87 10.50 13.16 -3.14
C TRP A 87 11.59 12.75 -2.15
N SER A 88 12.63 12.02 -2.56
CA SER A 88 13.77 11.74 -1.68
C SER A 88 14.58 13.00 -1.38
N LEU A 89 14.77 13.87 -2.38
CA LEU A 89 15.44 15.18 -2.20
C LEU A 89 14.66 16.08 -1.24
N ALA A 90 13.34 16.19 -1.45
CA ALA A 90 12.46 16.94 -0.57
C ALA A 90 12.47 16.41 0.87
N GLU A 91 12.43 15.08 1.04
CA GLU A 91 12.56 14.45 2.36
C GLU A 91 13.92 14.76 2.99
N GLY A 92 15.02 14.69 2.23
CA GLY A 92 16.35 15.09 2.70
C GLY A 92 16.40 16.53 3.21
N ALA A 93 15.77 17.46 2.50
CA ALA A 93 15.65 18.86 2.93
C ALA A 93 14.81 19.01 4.22
N CYS A 94 13.70 18.27 4.34
CA CYS A 94 12.90 18.23 5.57
C CYS A 94 13.65 17.62 6.76
N ILE A 95 14.51 16.63 6.53
CA ILE A 95 15.36 16.03 7.56
C ILE A 95 16.42 17.05 8.00
N LEU A 96 17.04 17.75 7.05
CA LEU A 96 18.06 18.75 7.35
C LEU A 96 17.51 19.91 8.19
N SER A 97 16.27 20.34 7.93
CA SER A 97 15.56 21.35 8.71
C SER A 97 14.94 20.83 10.02
N GLY A 98 15.05 19.53 10.30
CA GLY A 98 14.55 18.91 11.54
C GLY A 98 13.07 18.50 11.52
N MET A 99 12.33 18.84 10.46
CA MET A 99 10.89 18.51 10.31
C MET A 99 10.65 17.01 10.08
N GLY A 100 11.65 16.28 9.59
CA GLY A 100 11.58 14.83 9.35
C GLY A 100 11.63 13.96 10.61
N TYR A 101 11.96 14.54 11.79
CA TYR A 101 12.13 13.77 13.03
C TYR A 101 10.82 13.10 13.48
N ASN A 102 10.90 11.79 13.74
CA ASN A 102 9.78 10.94 14.12
C ASN A 102 10.05 10.10 15.39
N GLY A 103 10.82 10.66 16.33
CA GLY A 103 11.13 9.97 17.58
C GLY A 103 12.31 8.99 17.47
N VAL A 104 12.43 8.16 18.50
CA VAL A 104 13.54 7.22 18.70
C VAL A 104 12.99 5.84 19.05
N ASP A 105 13.59 4.79 18.49
CA ASP A 105 13.30 3.42 18.87
C ASP A 105 13.70 3.16 20.33
N ARG A 106 12.78 2.62 21.13
CA ARG A 106 12.99 2.41 22.58
C ARG A 106 14.05 1.35 22.89
N ASN A 107 14.19 0.35 22.01
CA ASN A 107 15.07 -0.78 22.23
C ASN A 107 16.49 -0.45 21.71
N THR A 108 16.57 0.08 20.49
CA THR A 108 17.82 0.28 19.76
C THR A 108 18.40 1.69 19.88
N GLY A 109 17.61 2.68 20.32
CA GLY A 109 18.03 4.09 20.35
C GLY A 109 18.14 4.73 18.95
N GLN A 110 17.67 4.05 17.89
CA GLN A 110 17.73 4.57 16.52
C GLN A 110 16.75 5.74 16.32
N VAL A 111 17.25 6.85 15.78
CA VAL A 111 16.41 8.00 15.42
C VAL A 111 15.67 7.73 14.12
N PHE A 112 14.36 7.93 14.12
CA PHE A 112 13.55 7.88 12.91
C PHE A 112 13.43 9.25 12.25
N TRP A 113 13.67 9.30 10.94
CA TRP A 113 13.67 10.51 10.12
C TRP A 113 12.57 10.50 9.04
N ASN A 114 11.56 9.65 9.22
CA ASN A 114 10.55 9.33 8.21
C ASN A 114 9.20 10.03 8.45
N LYS A 115 9.12 11.08 9.28
CA LYS A 115 7.84 11.74 9.60
C LYS A 115 7.13 12.29 8.36
N LEU A 116 7.90 12.79 7.40
CA LEU A 116 7.42 13.38 6.15
C LEU A 116 7.78 12.52 4.93
N GLU A 117 8.13 11.24 5.13
CA GLU A 117 8.46 10.33 4.04
C GLU A 117 7.25 10.19 3.11
N ASN A 118 7.39 10.65 1.86
CA ASN A 118 6.30 10.59 0.89
C ASN A 118 6.32 9.31 0.05
N VAL A 119 7.47 8.64 -0.07
CA VAL A 119 7.62 7.41 -0.85
C VAL A 119 8.65 6.48 -0.24
N ASN A 120 8.37 5.19 -0.31
CA ASN A 120 9.33 4.14 0.02
C ASN A 120 9.53 3.27 -1.23
N PRO A 121 10.55 3.55 -2.07
CA PRO A 121 10.78 2.84 -3.33
C PRO A 121 10.93 1.33 -3.12
N TRP A 122 11.68 0.91 -2.11
CA TRP A 122 11.87 -0.51 -1.82
C TRP A 122 10.56 -1.20 -1.45
N GLY A 123 9.79 -0.63 -0.52
CA GLY A 123 8.50 -1.18 -0.09
C GLY A 123 7.46 -1.19 -1.21
N LEU A 124 7.57 -0.28 -2.18
CA LEU A 124 6.72 -0.22 -3.35
C LEU A 124 7.10 -1.29 -4.36
N GLU A 125 8.38 -1.36 -4.76
CA GLU A 125 8.83 -2.29 -5.81
C GLU A 125 8.85 -3.76 -5.34
N THR A 126 8.82 -4.01 -4.03
CA THR A 126 8.68 -5.35 -3.43
C THR A 126 7.25 -5.65 -2.93
N ALA A 127 6.27 -4.79 -3.24
CA ALA A 127 4.91 -4.95 -2.74
C ALA A 127 4.24 -6.23 -3.28
N GLN A 128 3.75 -7.07 -2.36
CA GLN A 128 3.05 -8.31 -2.68
C GLN A 128 1.53 -8.16 -2.84
N ASN A 129 1.01 -6.93 -2.75
CA ASN A 129 -0.40 -6.64 -3.00
C ASN A 129 -0.62 -5.15 -3.30
N PRO A 130 -1.67 -4.79 -4.05
CA PRO A 130 -1.98 -3.40 -4.38
C PRO A 130 -2.13 -2.46 -3.18
N HIS A 131 -2.61 -2.94 -2.03
CA HIS A 131 -2.69 -2.12 -0.82
C HIS A 131 -1.30 -1.75 -0.29
N ALA A 132 -0.37 -2.71 -0.24
CA ALA A 132 1.02 -2.44 0.14
C ALA A 132 1.73 -1.53 -0.88
N PHE A 133 1.45 -1.69 -2.17
CA PHE A 133 1.99 -0.83 -3.22
C PHE A 133 1.56 0.63 -3.01
N LEU A 134 0.25 0.87 -2.87
CA LEU A 134 -0.30 2.22 -2.65
C LEU A 134 0.10 2.81 -1.29
N ALA A 135 0.28 1.98 -0.25
CA ALA A 135 0.74 2.44 1.05
C ALA A 135 2.21 2.93 1.04
N ASN A 136 2.99 2.58 0.02
CA ASN A 136 4.38 3.03 -0.15
C ASN A 136 4.54 4.14 -1.21
N TRP A 137 3.47 4.51 -1.90
CA TRP A 137 3.43 5.59 -2.89
C TRP A 137 2.67 6.79 -2.34
N ASN A 138 3.19 8.01 -2.52
CA ASN A 138 2.48 9.24 -2.18
C ASN A 138 1.78 9.20 -0.80
N LYS A 139 2.55 8.82 0.22
CA LYS A 139 2.04 8.49 1.56
C LYS A 139 1.25 9.62 2.18
N ASN A 140 1.73 10.86 2.06
CA ASN A 140 1.08 12.03 2.66
C ASN A 140 -0.29 12.30 2.01
N THR A 141 -0.42 12.19 0.68
CA THR A 141 -1.71 12.29 0.00
C THR A 141 -2.64 11.14 0.39
N ASN A 142 -2.13 9.91 0.53
CA ASN A 142 -2.93 8.79 1.02
C ASN A 142 -3.46 9.03 2.45
N HIS A 143 -2.64 9.60 3.34
CA HIS A 143 -3.08 9.99 4.67
C HIS A 143 -4.16 11.08 4.62
N TRP A 144 -3.99 12.09 3.76
CA TRP A 144 -4.99 13.13 3.54
C TRP A 144 -6.32 12.54 3.02
N LEU A 145 -6.30 11.78 1.93
CA LEU A 145 -7.48 11.12 1.36
C LEU A 145 -8.19 10.23 2.40
N ARG A 146 -7.43 9.49 3.20
CA ARG A 146 -8.00 8.63 4.24
C ARG A 146 -8.74 9.45 5.30
N ASN A 147 -8.09 10.48 5.84
CA ASN A 147 -8.59 11.21 7.01
C ASN A 147 -9.63 12.28 6.67
N TYR A 148 -9.57 12.83 5.46
CA TYR A 148 -10.43 13.93 5.03
C TYR A 148 -11.52 13.49 4.05
N ILE A 149 -11.36 12.37 3.35
CA ILE A 149 -12.38 11.87 2.42
C ILE A 149 -12.93 10.53 2.92
N TYR A 150 -12.14 9.45 2.86
CA TYR A 150 -12.60 8.08 3.10
C TYR A 150 -13.36 7.88 4.42
N LEU A 151 -12.80 8.39 5.52
CA LEU A 151 -13.43 8.28 6.84
C LEU A 151 -14.61 9.24 7.00
N ARG A 152 -14.59 10.41 6.34
CA ARG A 152 -15.63 11.44 6.49
C ARG A 152 -16.88 11.16 5.66
N VAL A 153 -16.73 10.54 4.50
CA VAL A 153 -17.87 10.11 3.67
C VAL A 153 -18.54 8.84 4.21
N THR A 154 -17.95 8.19 5.21
CA THR A 154 -18.55 7.04 5.87
C THR A 154 -19.54 7.52 6.94
N PRO A 155 -20.83 7.14 6.88
CA PRO A 155 -21.81 7.54 7.89
C PRO A 155 -21.38 7.12 9.30
N LYS A 156 -21.70 7.96 10.30
CA LYS A 156 -21.43 7.67 11.72
C LYS A 156 -21.99 6.30 12.10
N GLY A 157 -21.19 5.50 12.81
CA GLY A 157 -21.56 4.15 13.24
C GLY A 157 -21.45 3.05 12.17
N LYS A 158 -21.14 3.39 10.91
CA LYS A 158 -20.93 2.39 9.84
C LYS A 158 -19.45 2.19 9.55
N LYS A 159 -19.10 0.97 9.12
CA LYS A 159 -17.75 0.67 8.61
C LYS A 159 -17.62 1.17 7.17
N PRO A 160 -16.49 1.78 6.79
CA PRO A 160 -16.25 2.20 5.42
C PRO A 160 -16.34 1.03 4.44
N GLY A 161 -17.16 1.18 3.40
CA GLY A 161 -17.44 0.16 2.39
C GLY A 161 -16.95 0.55 0.99
N PHE A 162 -17.46 -0.16 -0.03
CA PHE A 162 -17.12 0.10 -1.44
C PHE A 162 -17.44 1.53 -1.87
N ARG A 163 -18.59 2.09 -1.45
CA ARG A 163 -19.00 3.47 -1.78
C ARG A 163 -17.99 4.52 -1.26
N ALA A 164 -17.48 4.34 -0.03
CA ALA A 164 -16.47 5.23 0.53
C ALA A 164 -15.14 5.12 -0.23
N SER A 165 -14.74 3.91 -0.64
CA SER A 165 -13.59 3.72 -1.51
C SER A 165 -13.79 4.42 -2.86
N LEU A 166 -14.93 4.22 -3.52
CA LEU A 166 -15.22 4.84 -4.82
C LEU A 166 -15.19 6.37 -4.74
N ALA A 167 -15.83 6.96 -3.72
CA ALA A 167 -15.76 8.40 -3.49
C ALA A 167 -14.33 8.90 -3.31
N THR A 168 -13.50 8.17 -2.54
CA THR A 168 -12.09 8.52 -2.33
C THR A 168 -11.29 8.46 -3.64
N PHE A 169 -11.52 7.42 -4.47
CA PHE A 169 -10.88 7.26 -5.76
C PHE A 169 -11.32 8.33 -6.77
N ALA A 170 -12.61 8.70 -6.77
CA ALA A 170 -13.14 9.78 -7.60
C ALA A 170 -12.55 11.14 -7.19
N THR A 171 -12.50 11.45 -5.89
CA THR A 171 -11.83 12.67 -5.40
C THR A 171 -10.36 12.69 -5.79
N SER A 172 -9.66 11.56 -5.70
CA SER A 172 -8.26 11.46 -6.15
C SER A 172 -8.13 11.73 -7.65
N ALA A 173 -9.04 11.20 -8.49
CA ALA A 173 -9.04 11.45 -9.93
C ALA A 173 -9.20 12.95 -10.25
N ILE A 174 -10.21 13.58 -9.65
CA ILE A 174 -10.49 15.01 -9.84
C ILE A 174 -9.32 15.87 -9.36
N TRP A 175 -8.69 15.52 -8.23
CA TRP A 175 -7.52 16.23 -7.72
C TRP A 175 -6.32 16.21 -8.69
N HIS A 176 -6.18 15.14 -9.47
CA HIS A 176 -5.15 15.07 -10.51
C HIS A 176 -5.52 15.81 -11.80
N GLY A 177 -6.81 15.91 -12.12
CA GLY A 177 -7.33 16.75 -13.20
C GLY A 177 -8.48 16.11 -13.97
N PHE A 178 -8.79 16.67 -15.15
CA PHE A 178 -9.93 16.26 -15.98
C PHE A 178 -9.56 15.35 -17.15
N TYR A 179 -8.28 14.99 -17.30
CA TYR A 179 -7.85 14.06 -18.33
C TYR A 179 -8.45 12.65 -18.12
N PRO A 180 -9.00 12.01 -19.18
CA PRO A 180 -9.63 10.69 -19.07
C PRO A 180 -8.76 9.60 -18.43
N GLY A 181 -7.45 9.62 -18.69
CA GLY A 181 -6.49 8.65 -18.16
C GLY A 181 -6.46 8.55 -16.62
N TYR A 182 -6.72 9.66 -15.92
CA TYR A 182 -6.85 9.64 -14.46
C TYR A 182 -8.05 8.81 -14.01
N TYR A 183 -9.22 9.05 -14.62
CA TYR A 183 -10.45 8.32 -14.29
C TYR A 183 -10.31 6.83 -14.59
N LEU A 184 -9.74 6.47 -15.75
CA LEU A 184 -9.44 5.08 -16.11
C LEU A 184 -8.58 4.38 -15.05
N THR A 185 -7.50 5.05 -14.62
CA THR A 185 -6.58 4.53 -13.58
C THR A 185 -7.29 4.31 -12.25
N PHE A 186 -8.01 5.32 -11.76
CA PHE A 186 -8.60 5.26 -10.41
C PHE A 186 -9.82 4.33 -10.34
N ILE A 187 -10.63 4.28 -11.40
CA ILE A 187 -11.75 3.32 -11.51
C ILE A 187 -11.19 1.91 -11.51
N LEU A 188 -10.24 1.60 -12.40
CA LEU A 188 -9.63 0.26 -12.44
C LEU A 188 -8.91 -0.08 -11.13
N GLY A 189 -8.18 0.86 -10.54
CA GLY A 189 -7.52 0.72 -9.25
C GLY A 189 -8.47 0.38 -8.09
N SER A 190 -9.72 0.85 -8.14
CA SER A 190 -10.75 0.50 -7.16
C SER A 190 -11.17 -0.98 -7.26
N PHE A 191 -11.29 -1.51 -8.48
CA PHE A 191 -11.60 -2.92 -8.73
C PHE A 191 -10.39 -3.83 -8.43
N VAL A 192 -9.18 -3.38 -8.75
CA VAL A 192 -7.93 -4.07 -8.40
C VAL A 192 -7.80 -4.27 -6.89
N GLN A 193 -8.06 -3.23 -6.10
CA GLN A 193 -8.04 -3.37 -4.64
C GLN A 193 -9.15 -4.28 -4.11
N THR A 194 -10.33 -4.24 -4.71
CA THR A 194 -11.44 -5.12 -4.33
C THR A 194 -11.06 -6.57 -4.59
N SER A 195 -10.51 -6.87 -5.76
CA SER A 195 -9.97 -8.18 -6.13
C SER A 195 -8.86 -8.63 -5.19
N ALA A 196 -7.88 -7.77 -4.88
CA ALA A 196 -6.81 -8.09 -3.94
C ALA A 196 -7.33 -8.41 -2.52
N LYS A 197 -8.40 -7.74 -2.07
CA LYS A 197 -9.07 -8.07 -0.80
C LYS A 197 -9.67 -9.48 -0.82
N HIS A 198 -10.18 -9.95 -1.95
CA HIS A 198 -10.67 -11.33 -2.09
C HIS A 198 -9.55 -12.35 -1.97
N PHE A 199 -8.44 -12.17 -2.69
CA PHE A 199 -7.27 -13.05 -2.58
C PHE A 199 -6.71 -13.08 -1.16
N ARG A 200 -6.58 -11.92 -0.51
CA ARG A 200 -6.09 -11.84 0.87
C ARG A 200 -6.99 -12.58 1.88
N ARG A 201 -8.30 -12.58 1.67
CA ARG A 201 -9.26 -13.20 2.59
C ARG A 201 -9.50 -14.68 2.34
N HIS A 202 -9.48 -15.11 1.08
CA HIS A 202 -9.93 -16.46 0.70
C HIS A 202 -8.83 -17.34 0.11
N VAL A 203 -7.72 -16.76 -0.35
CA VAL A 203 -6.61 -17.51 -0.98
C VAL A 203 -5.39 -17.55 -0.07
N ARG A 204 -4.93 -16.40 0.46
CA ARG A 204 -3.78 -16.34 1.38
C ARG A 204 -3.85 -17.34 2.55
N PRO A 205 -5.01 -17.60 3.20
CA PRO A 205 -5.06 -18.54 4.32
C PRO A 205 -4.61 -19.97 3.99
N PHE A 206 -4.67 -20.40 2.72
CA PHE A 206 -4.14 -21.71 2.30
C PHE A 206 -2.63 -21.83 2.44
N PHE A 207 -1.93 -20.70 2.58
CA PHE A 207 -0.48 -20.64 2.71
C PHE A 207 -0.03 -20.34 4.15
N LEU A 208 -0.96 -20.34 5.10
CA LEU A 208 -0.70 -20.17 6.53
C LEU A 208 -1.14 -21.42 7.29
N THR A 209 -0.63 -21.55 8.51
CA THR A 209 -1.09 -22.52 9.49
C THR A 209 -2.59 -22.36 9.79
N PRO A 210 -3.28 -23.39 10.33
CA PRO A 210 -4.73 -23.33 10.56
C PRO A 210 -5.18 -22.20 11.48
N ASP A 211 -4.34 -21.82 12.44
CA ASP A 211 -4.51 -20.68 13.35
C ASP A 211 -4.10 -19.33 12.71
N GLY A 212 -3.46 -19.37 11.54
CA GLY A 212 -3.10 -18.20 10.73
C GLY A 212 -1.87 -17.44 11.22
N THR A 213 -1.14 -17.98 12.20
CA THR A 213 -0.03 -17.29 12.88
C THR A 213 1.30 -17.45 12.14
N ALA A 214 1.52 -18.60 11.49
CA ALA A 214 2.78 -18.93 10.84
C ALA A 214 2.61 -19.26 9.33
N PRO A 215 3.65 -19.04 8.52
CA PRO A 215 3.66 -19.44 7.12
C PRO A 215 3.79 -20.96 6.96
N THR A 216 3.18 -21.51 5.92
CA THR A 216 3.49 -22.88 5.44
C THR A 216 4.73 -22.87 4.54
N GLY A 217 5.29 -24.04 4.23
CA GLY A 217 6.39 -24.16 3.26
C GLY A 217 6.08 -23.58 1.87
N PHE A 218 4.80 -23.56 1.46
CA PHE A 218 4.38 -23.00 0.18
C PHE A 218 4.19 -21.47 0.18
N LYS A 219 4.32 -20.82 1.34
CA LYS A 219 4.09 -19.38 1.47
C LYS A 219 5.04 -18.55 0.62
N ILE A 220 6.29 -18.99 0.47
CA ILE A 220 7.29 -18.29 -0.33
C ILE A 220 6.87 -18.20 -1.81
N TYR A 221 6.34 -19.27 -2.38
CA TYR A 221 5.87 -19.27 -3.76
C TYR A 221 4.65 -18.36 -3.94
N TYR A 222 3.71 -18.41 -2.98
CA TYR A 222 2.58 -17.47 -2.97
C TYR A 222 3.04 -16.01 -2.94
N ASP A 223 4.08 -15.71 -2.16
CA ASP A 223 4.63 -14.37 -2.03
C ASP A 223 5.32 -13.87 -3.30
N ILE A 224 6.12 -14.73 -3.95
CA ILE A 224 6.75 -14.42 -5.25
C ILE A 224 5.69 -14.19 -6.32
N VAL A 225 4.70 -15.08 -6.44
CA VAL A 225 3.60 -14.93 -7.40
C VAL A 225 2.79 -13.67 -7.12
N SER A 226 2.49 -13.39 -5.84
CA SER A 226 1.74 -12.19 -5.45
C SER A 226 2.52 -10.90 -5.75
N TRP A 227 3.84 -10.91 -5.57
CA TRP A 227 4.71 -9.80 -5.95
C TRP A 227 4.68 -9.55 -7.45
N VAL A 228 4.98 -10.56 -8.28
CA VAL A 228 4.94 -10.44 -9.74
C VAL A 228 3.56 -9.97 -10.21
N ALA A 229 2.48 -10.63 -9.75
CA ALA A 229 1.12 -10.27 -10.11
C ALA A 229 0.78 -8.82 -9.71
N THR A 230 1.24 -8.35 -8.54
CA THR A 230 1.03 -6.95 -8.11
C THR A 230 1.74 -5.99 -9.05
N GLN A 231 3.02 -6.22 -9.33
CA GLN A 231 3.81 -5.33 -10.18
C GLN A 231 3.23 -5.23 -11.60
N LEU A 232 2.84 -6.36 -12.20
CA LEU A 232 2.23 -6.38 -13.53
C LEU A 232 0.86 -5.70 -13.55
N THR A 233 0.02 -5.99 -12.54
CA THR A 233 -1.31 -5.38 -12.41
C THR A 233 -1.20 -3.87 -12.25
N MET A 234 -0.32 -3.39 -11.37
CA MET A 234 -0.17 -1.96 -11.09
C MET A 234 0.42 -1.22 -12.30
N SER A 235 1.40 -1.79 -13.01
CA SER A 235 1.95 -1.18 -14.22
C SER A 235 0.89 -1.02 -15.32
N PHE A 236 0.06 -2.03 -15.57
CA PHE A 236 -1.07 -1.91 -16.51
C PHE A 236 -2.10 -0.87 -16.04
N THR A 237 -2.41 -0.87 -14.73
CA THR A 237 -3.45 -0.01 -14.15
C THR A 237 -3.06 1.46 -14.15
N ILE A 238 -1.78 1.76 -13.93
CA ILE A 238 -1.26 3.13 -13.82
C ILE A 238 -0.89 3.72 -15.19
N ALA A 239 -0.67 2.89 -16.23
CA ALA A 239 -0.29 3.40 -17.54
C ALA A 239 -1.21 4.54 -18.07
N PRO A 240 -2.55 4.46 -17.96
CA PRO A 240 -3.43 5.56 -18.37
C PRO A 240 -3.16 6.88 -17.65
N PHE A 241 -2.72 6.83 -16.38
CA PHE A 241 -2.34 8.01 -15.61
C PHE A 241 -1.19 8.79 -16.26
N ILE A 242 -0.33 8.08 -17.00
CA ILE A 242 0.83 8.64 -17.69
C ILE A 242 0.45 9.10 -19.10
N LEU A 243 -0.42 8.35 -19.80
CA LEU A 243 -0.83 8.64 -21.17
C LEU A 243 -1.87 9.77 -21.27
N LEU A 244 -2.71 9.95 -20.26
CA LEU A 244 -3.75 11.00 -20.13
C LEU A 244 -4.91 10.93 -21.13
N ASP A 245 -4.65 10.68 -22.42
CA ASP A 245 -5.66 10.64 -23.48
C ASP A 245 -6.43 9.31 -23.55
N PHE A 246 -7.73 9.36 -23.81
CA PHE A 246 -8.58 8.16 -23.83
C PHE A 246 -8.25 7.20 -24.98
N ALA A 247 -8.03 7.72 -26.19
CA ALA A 247 -7.74 6.89 -27.36
C ALA A 247 -6.40 6.17 -27.17
N ASP A 248 -5.38 6.89 -26.73
CA ASP A 248 -4.06 6.31 -26.46
C ASP A 248 -4.10 5.24 -25.36
N CYS A 249 -4.89 5.47 -24.30
CA CYS A 249 -5.10 4.48 -23.24
C CYS A 249 -5.76 3.20 -23.76
N THR A 250 -6.79 3.33 -24.59
CA THR A 250 -7.51 2.18 -25.16
C THR A 250 -6.67 1.42 -26.18
N ILE A 251 -5.89 2.11 -27.02
CA ILE A 251 -4.90 1.51 -27.92
C ILE A 251 -3.91 0.66 -27.12
N LEU A 252 -3.33 1.24 -26.07
CA LEU A 252 -2.34 0.54 -25.25
C LEU A 252 -2.90 -0.70 -24.57
N TRP A 253 -4.07 -0.57 -23.94
CA TRP A 253 -4.75 -1.71 -23.31
C TRP A 253 -5.15 -2.79 -24.32
N GLY A 254 -5.57 -2.40 -25.53
CA GLY A 254 -5.87 -3.32 -26.61
C GLY A 254 -4.64 -4.12 -27.07
N ARG A 255 -3.47 -3.48 -27.16
CA ARG A 255 -2.20 -4.16 -27.50
C ARG A 255 -1.76 -5.18 -26.45
N LEU A 256 -2.23 -5.01 -25.22
CA LEU A 256 -2.04 -5.92 -24.09
C LEU A 256 -3.25 -6.85 -23.89
N TYR A 257 -4.17 -6.92 -24.86
CA TYR A 257 -5.34 -7.79 -24.84
C TYR A 257 -6.23 -7.62 -23.60
N PHE A 258 -6.21 -6.42 -22.99
CA PHE A 258 -6.98 -6.11 -21.78
C PHE A 258 -6.80 -7.12 -20.63
N TYR A 259 -5.64 -7.80 -20.54
CA TYR A 259 -5.47 -8.99 -19.69
C TYR A 259 -5.80 -8.76 -18.20
N ILE A 260 -5.49 -7.57 -17.66
CA ILE A 260 -5.86 -7.22 -16.28
C ILE A 260 -7.35 -6.96 -16.14
N ILE A 261 -7.98 -6.27 -17.09
CA ILE A 261 -9.43 -6.01 -17.02
C ILE A 261 -10.19 -7.34 -17.05
N ILE A 262 -9.82 -8.23 -17.98
CA ILE A 262 -10.37 -9.59 -18.07
C ILE A 262 -10.11 -10.36 -16.77
N GLY A 263 -8.88 -10.32 -16.25
CA GLY A 263 -8.52 -10.99 -15.00
C GLY A 263 -9.30 -10.47 -13.78
N ILE A 264 -9.57 -9.17 -13.72
CA ILE A 264 -10.39 -8.54 -12.68
C ILE A 264 -11.85 -8.97 -12.82
N VAL A 265 -12.43 -8.93 -14.02
CA VAL A 265 -13.80 -9.41 -14.26
C VAL A 265 -13.92 -10.88 -13.86
N ALA A 266 -13.01 -11.73 -14.32
CA ALA A 266 -12.99 -13.16 -13.96
C ALA A 266 -12.87 -13.36 -12.44
N THR A 267 -12.01 -12.61 -11.76
CA THR A 267 -11.85 -12.65 -10.30
C THR A 267 -13.14 -12.27 -9.58
N LEU A 268 -13.75 -11.14 -9.96
CA LEU A 268 -14.96 -10.65 -9.33
C LEU A 268 -16.14 -11.62 -9.58
N THR A 269 -16.28 -12.14 -10.80
CA THR A 269 -17.29 -13.16 -11.13
C THR A 269 -17.09 -14.42 -10.28
N PHE A 270 -15.85 -14.93 -10.19
CA PHE A 270 -15.54 -16.10 -9.36
C PHE A 270 -15.92 -15.88 -7.89
N PHE A 271 -15.53 -14.75 -7.29
CA PHE A 271 -15.76 -14.49 -5.87
C PHE A 271 -17.18 -14.04 -5.52
N ASN A 272 -17.98 -13.64 -6.50
CA ASN A 272 -19.43 -13.40 -6.33
C ASN A 272 -20.29 -14.63 -6.68
N SER A 273 -19.67 -15.71 -7.19
CA SER A 273 -20.35 -16.98 -7.45
C SER A 273 -20.32 -17.95 -6.23
N PRO A 274 -21.07 -19.08 -6.28
CA PRO A 274 -20.96 -20.14 -5.28
C PRO A 274 -19.55 -20.74 -5.11
N ALA A 275 -18.64 -20.53 -6.07
CA ALA A 275 -17.26 -21.01 -6.01
C ALA A 275 -16.49 -20.47 -4.79
N LYS A 276 -16.79 -19.24 -4.33
CA LYS A 276 -16.25 -18.69 -3.08
C LYS A 276 -16.61 -19.55 -1.87
N ALA A 277 -17.86 -20.04 -1.80
CA ALA A 277 -18.31 -20.90 -0.71
C ALA A 277 -17.60 -22.26 -0.77
N GLN A 278 -17.43 -22.82 -1.97
CA GLN A 278 -16.65 -24.05 -2.17
C GLN A 278 -15.19 -23.89 -1.72
N LEU A 279 -14.52 -22.78 -2.07
CA LEU A 279 -13.16 -22.48 -1.63
C LEU A 279 -13.07 -22.39 -0.10
N THR A 280 -14.02 -21.71 0.53
CA THR A 280 -14.08 -21.59 1.99
C THR A 280 -14.30 -22.95 2.67
N ARG A 281 -15.17 -23.80 2.10
CA ARG A 281 -15.39 -25.17 2.59
C ARG A 281 -14.10 -26.01 2.51
N ARG A 282 -13.35 -25.91 1.40
CA ARG A 282 -12.05 -26.59 1.24
C ARG A 282 -11.04 -26.14 2.28
N LEU A 283 -10.92 -24.83 2.51
CA LEU A 283 -10.03 -24.28 3.54
C LEU A 283 -10.39 -24.80 4.94
N ASN A 284 -11.69 -24.79 5.28
CA ASN A 284 -12.16 -25.28 6.57
C ASN A 284 -11.91 -26.78 6.73
N LYS A 285 -12.11 -27.59 5.68
CA LYS A 285 -11.81 -29.03 5.70
C LYS A 285 -10.32 -29.27 5.97
N ARG A 286 -9.43 -28.56 5.26
CA ARG A 286 -7.97 -28.60 5.50
C ARG A 286 -7.63 -28.28 6.95
N ASN A 287 -8.18 -27.18 7.48
CA ASN A 287 -7.89 -26.73 8.84
C ASN A 287 -8.43 -27.70 9.90
N LYS A 288 -9.56 -28.38 9.66
CA LYS A 288 -10.10 -29.42 10.55
C LYS A 288 -9.22 -30.66 10.60
N VAL A 289 -8.74 -31.11 9.44
CA VAL A 289 -7.81 -32.26 9.34
C VAL A 289 -6.51 -31.93 10.07
N ALA A 290 -5.95 -30.74 9.84
CA ALA A 290 -4.69 -30.30 10.45
C ALA A 290 -4.76 -30.08 11.97
N THR A 291 -5.95 -29.83 12.54
CA THR A 291 -6.15 -29.64 13.99
C THR A 291 -6.60 -30.91 14.72
N GLY A 292 -6.61 -32.08 14.05
CA GLY A 292 -6.83 -33.38 14.70
C GLY A 292 -8.23 -33.62 15.27
N LYS A 293 -9.23 -32.80 14.94
CA LYS A 293 -10.63 -33.00 15.39
C LYS A 293 -11.43 -33.91 14.43
N ALA A 294 -10.87 -35.06 14.11
CA ALA A 294 -11.61 -36.21 13.63
C ALA A 294 -11.58 -37.27 14.75
N GLY A 295 -12.58 -37.25 15.63
CA GLY A 295 -12.72 -38.24 16.70
C GLY A 295 -13.04 -37.70 18.09
N ARG A 296 -14.16 -36.98 18.26
CA ARG A 296 -15.05 -37.20 19.42
C ARG A 296 -16.40 -36.52 19.18
N CYS A 297 -17.41 -37.33 19.41
CA CYS A 297 -18.83 -37.10 19.19
C CYS A 297 -19.36 -35.87 19.95
N ASN A 298 -20.45 -35.31 19.42
CA ASN A 298 -21.43 -34.43 20.06
C ASN A 298 -20.96 -33.04 20.58
N LEU A 299 -21.32 -31.99 19.84
CA LEU A 299 -22.43 -31.11 20.22
C LEU A 299 -22.73 -30.14 19.06
N ALA A 300 -23.99 -30.07 18.65
CA ALA A 300 -24.50 -29.10 17.70
C ALA A 300 -24.06 -27.69 18.09
N THR A 301 -23.20 -27.06 17.29
CA THR A 301 -22.96 -25.62 17.40
C THR A 301 -23.20 -24.97 16.04
N SER A 302 -24.31 -24.24 16.01
CA SER A 302 -24.83 -23.51 14.85
C SER A 302 -23.74 -22.66 14.16
N PRO A 303 -23.73 -22.59 12.81
CA PRO A 303 -22.72 -21.85 12.02
C PRO A 303 -22.56 -20.37 12.41
N ASN A 304 -23.52 -19.81 13.13
CA ASN A 304 -23.48 -18.44 13.65
C ASN A 304 -22.42 -18.25 14.76
N LYS A 305 -22.09 -19.29 15.53
CA LYS A 305 -21.17 -19.17 16.68
C LYS A 305 -19.69 -19.08 16.25
N THR A 306 -19.26 -19.88 15.27
CA THR A 306 -17.88 -19.84 14.75
C THR A 306 -17.60 -18.57 13.93
N SER A 307 -18.60 -18.07 13.19
CA SER A 307 -18.52 -16.76 12.51
C SER A 307 -18.35 -15.62 13.51
N ARG A 308 -19.14 -15.60 14.60
CA ARG A 308 -19.02 -14.60 15.66
C ARG A 308 -17.69 -14.68 16.41
N LEU A 309 -17.15 -15.88 16.64
CA LEU A 309 -15.84 -16.06 17.28
C LEU A 309 -14.69 -15.54 16.38
N ASN A 310 -14.74 -15.82 15.08
CA ASN A 310 -13.77 -15.29 14.12
C ASN A 310 -13.88 -13.76 13.98
N GLU A 311 -15.11 -13.23 14.03
CA GLU A 311 -15.34 -11.79 13.98
C GLU A 311 -14.94 -11.09 15.28
N ALA A 312 -15.10 -11.74 16.44
CA ALA A 312 -14.62 -11.27 17.74
C ALA A 312 -13.09 -11.31 17.84
N ALA A 313 -12.45 -12.34 17.30
CA ALA A 313 -10.99 -12.42 17.21
C ALA A 313 -10.43 -11.34 16.25
N ALA A 314 -11.10 -11.12 15.12
CA ALA A 314 -10.76 -10.03 14.20
C ALA A 314 -11.04 -8.64 14.80
N ALA A 315 -12.06 -8.50 15.66
CA ALA A 315 -12.33 -7.28 16.42
C ALA A 315 -11.25 -7.02 17.45
N LYS A 316 -10.84 -8.01 18.25
CA LYS A 316 -9.70 -7.91 19.18
C LYS A 316 -8.39 -7.59 18.47
N ALA A 317 -8.14 -8.18 17.30
CA ALA A 317 -6.95 -7.86 16.50
C ALA A 317 -6.98 -6.42 15.96
N ARG A 318 -8.17 -5.91 15.59
CA ARG A 318 -8.36 -4.51 15.17
C ARG A 318 -8.25 -3.55 16.34
N GLU A 319 -8.75 -3.94 17.50
CA GLU A 319 -8.67 -3.17 18.74
C GLU A 319 -7.24 -3.08 19.23
N LYS A 320 -6.47 -4.18 19.15
CA LYS A 320 -5.02 -4.19 19.38
C LYS A 320 -4.30 -3.29 18.38
N ALA A 321 -4.59 -3.41 17.08
CA ALA A 321 -3.99 -2.53 16.06
C ALA A 321 -4.39 -1.04 16.22
N GLN A 322 -5.60 -0.76 16.72
CA GLN A 322 -6.05 0.59 17.05
C GLN A 322 -5.44 1.09 18.37
N ALA A 323 -5.20 0.21 19.35
CA ALA A 323 -4.51 0.52 20.60
C ALA A 323 -3.02 0.80 20.34
N ASP A 324 -2.38 0.04 19.45
CA ASP A 324 -1.02 0.27 18.98
C ASP A 324 -0.94 1.60 18.20
N ALA A 325 -1.96 1.90 17.37
CA ALA A 325 -2.07 3.20 16.69
C ALA A 325 -2.38 4.36 17.65
N ARG A 326 -3.13 4.14 18.75
CA ARG A 326 -3.39 5.13 19.81
C ARG A 326 -2.19 5.31 20.74
N GLY A 327 -1.38 4.28 20.97
CA GLY A 327 -0.10 4.36 21.66
C GLY A 327 0.91 5.24 20.89
N GLY A 328 0.83 5.23 19.56
CA GLY A 328 1.50 6.21 18.69
C GLY A 328 0.83 7.58 18.65
N ALA A 329 -0.50 7.66 18.83
CA ALA A 329 -1.27 8.91 18.85
C ALA A 329 -1.31 9.61 20.23
N GLY A 330 -0.76 9.01 21.30
CA GLY A 330 -0.65 9.62 22.62
C GLY A 330 0.14 10.93 22.63
N TRP A 331 0.92 11.19 21.58
CA TRP A 331 1.56 12.49 21.35
C TRP A 331 0.70 13.51 20.61
N SER A 332 -0.29 13.07 19.82
CA SER A 332 -1.18 13.96 19.06
C SER A 332 -2.23 14.63 19.96
N ASN A 333 -2.69 13.96 21.01
CA ASN A 333 -3.69 14.53 21.94
C ASN A 333 -3.09 15.56 22.91
N THR A 334 -1.80 15.48 23.21
CA THR A 334 -1.12 16.50 24.03
C THR A 334 -0.91 17.80 23.25
N VAL A 335 -0.79 17.72 21.91
CA VAL A 335 -0.70 18.92 21.05
C VAL A 335 -2.07 19.59 20.88
N TYR A 336 -3.17 18.82 20.83
CA TYR A 336 -4.53 19.40 20.75
C TYR A 336 -5.03 20.07 22.04
N ARG A 337 -4.44 19.78 23.21
CA ARG A 337 -4.75 20.47 24.46
C ARG A 337 -3.86 21.69 24.74
N ALA A 338 -2.84 21.95 23.92
CA ALA A 338 -1.89 23.05 24.13
C ALA A 338 -2.14 24.28 23.25
N THR A 339 -3.16 24.28 22.37
CA THR A 339 -3.46 25.39 21.45
C THR A 339 -4.84 26.01 21.67
N SER A 340 -5.40 25.96 22.89
CA SER A 340 -6.65 26.65 23.25
C SER A 340 -6.43 27.95 24.03
N TRP A 341 -5.30 28.63 23.82
CA TRP A 341 -5.02 29.94 24.41
C TRP A 341 -4.38 30.84 23.36
N SER A 342 -5.19 31.64 22.66
CA SER A 342 -4.91 33.04 22.23
C SER A 342 -5.80 33.46 21.05
N ALA A 343 -6.42 34.64 21.19
CA ALA A 343 -7.15 35.47 20.21
C ALA A 343 -8.58 34.99 19.88
N GLN A 344 -9.70 35.69 20.15
CA GLN A 344 -9.99 37.14 20.24
C GLN A 344 -9.37 37.99 19.14
#